data_AF-A0A7J9N3G2-F1
#
_entry.id   AF-A0A7J9N3G2-F1
#
_cell.length_a   1.000
_cell.length_b   1.000
_cell.length_c   1.000
_cell.angle_alpha   90.00
_cell.angle_beta   90.00
_cell.angle_gamma   90.00
#
_symmetry.space_group_name_H-M   'P 1'
#
loop_
_entity.id
_entity.type
_entity.pdbx_description
1 polymer ?
#
loop_
_entity_poly.entity_id
_entity_poly.type
_entity_poly.pdbx_seq_one_letter_code
_entity_poly.pdbx_strand_id
1 'polypeptide(L)'
;YLGFKKTILLDRKAVVDLVDLYKAGSISWDKFSSEMKEAHADRMGNPAERLVIPGKPKKEDYFYTNPEECLASFDDPQLSNDDHQQDADAEAEP
;
A
#
# COMPACT_ATOMS: atom_id res chain seq x y z
N TYR A 1 -13.78 -7.53 3.64
CA TYR A 1 -12.85 -6.43 3.25
C TYR A 1 -12.26 -5.87 4.54
N LEU A 2 -10.93 -5.97 4.71
CA LEU A 2 -10.21 -5.67 5.97
C LEU A 2 -10.11 -4.16 6.30
N GLY A 3 -11.02 -3.33 5.79
CA GLY A 3 -11.04 -1.88 6.06
C GLY A 3 -10.01 -1.03 5.30
N PHE A 4 -9.11 -1.62 4.51
CA PHE A 4 -8.11 -0.86 3.72
C PHE A 4 -8.77 0.07 2.70
N LYS A 5 -8.19 1.24 2.40
CA LYS A 5 -8.73 2.08 1.31
C LYS A 5 -8.39 1.47 -0.04
N LYS A 6 -9.28 1.60 -1.03
CA LYS A 6 -8.94 1.24 -2.42
C LYS A 6 -7.80 2.14 -2.90
N THR A 7 -6.70 1.53 -3.31
CA THR A 7 -5.54 2.22 -3.88
C THR A 7 -5.39 1.89 -5.36
N ILE A 8 -4.56 2.64 -6.07
CA ILE A 8 -4.19 2.38 -7.46
C ILE A 8 -2.68 2.27 -7.56
N LEU A 9 -2.19 1.33 -8.37
CA LEU A 9 -0.80 1.24 -8.77
C LEU A 9 -0.55 2.21 -9.92
N LEU A 10 0.10 3.34 -9.63
CA LEU A 10 0.30 4.39 -10.62
C LEU A 10 1.24 3.96 -11.76
N ASP A 11 0.80 4.18 -13.00
CA ASP A 11 1.70 4.24 -14.15
C ASP A 11 2.39 5.60 -14.18
N ARG A 12 3.57 5.66 -13.57
CA ARG A 12 4.33 6.91 -13.49
C ARG A 12 4.61 7.53 -14.86
N LYS A 13 4.83 6.72 -15.89
CA LYS A 13 5.11 7.24 -17.23
C LYS A 13 3.85 7.84 -17.84
N ALA A 14 2.75 7.10 -17.82
CA ALA A 14 1.48 7.61 -18.36
C ALA A 14 1.01 8.87 -17.63
N VAL A 15 1.20 8.94 -16.31
CA VAL A 15 0.89 10.15 -15.53
C VAL A 15 1.69 11.35 -16.01
N VAL A 16 3.02 11.21 -16.16
CA VAL A 16 3.89 12.30 -16.63
C VAL A 16 3.46 12.75 -18.03
N ASP A 17 3.31 11.80 -18.96
CA ASP A 17 2.97 12.11 -20.35
C ASP A 17 1.60 12.83 -20.45
N LEU A 18 0.59 12.37 -19.70
CA LEU A 18 -0.74 13.00 -19.69
C LEU A 18 -0.74 14.38 -19.02
N VAL A 19 0.03 14.56 -17.94
CA VAL A 19 0.16 15.86 -17.27
C VAL A 19 0.83 16.88 -18.18
N ASP A 20 1.86 16.47 -18.91
CA ASP A 20 2.55 17.35 -19.85
C ASP A 20 1.64 17.78 -21.00
N LEU A 21 0.86 16.86 -21.58
CA LEU A 21 -0.14 17.18 -22.60
C LEU A 21 -1.22 18.14 -22.09
N TYR A 22 -1.70 17.95 -20.86
CA TYR A 22 -2.69 18.82 -20.25
C TYR A 22 -2.12 20.22 -19.99
N LYS A 23 -0.90 20.31 -19.45
CA LYS A 23 -0.22 21.59 -19.19
C LYS A 23 0.13 22.35 -20.47
N ALA A 24 0.43 21.63 -21.55
CA ALA A 24 0.63 22.21 -22.88
C ALA A 24 -0.69 22.71 -23.50
N GLY A 25 -1.84 22.46 -22.88
CA GLY A 25 -3.17 22.81 -23.43
C GLY A 25 -3.59 21.93 -24.60
N SER A 26 -2.91 20.81 -24.84
CA SER A 26 -3.17 19.91 -25.97
C SER A 26 -4.43 19.04 -25.76
N ILE A 27 -4.85 18.85 -24.50
CA ILE A 27 -6.05 18.08 -24.14
C ILE A 27 -6.88 18.85 -23.11
N SER A 28 -8.20 18.64 -23.13
CA SER A 28 -9.12 19.16 -22.11
C SER A 28 -9.00 18.39 -20.80
N TRP A 29 -9.53 18.96 -19.72
CA TRP A 29 -9.63 18.28 -18.42
C TRP A 29 -10.41 16.96 -18.51
N ASP A 30 -11.51 16.92 -19.25
CA ASP A 30 -12.32 15.71 -19.39
C ASP A 30 -11.57 14.60 -20.11
N LYS A 31 -10.82 14.95 -21.17
CA LYS A 31 -9.95 14.02 -21.89
C LYS A 31 -8.84 13.52 -20.96
N PHE A 32 -8.14 14.41 -20.28
CA PHE A 32 -7.11 14.04 -19.29
C PHE A 32 -7.66 13.08 -18.22
N SER A 33 -8.82 13.39 -17.64
CA SER A 33 -9.47 12.57 -16.60
C SER A 33 -9.87 11.19 -17.12
N SER A 34 -10.41 11.12 -18.34
CA SER A 34 -10.76 9.85 -18.97
C SER A 34 -9.54 8.98 -19.23
N GLU A 35 -8.51 9.53 -19.88
CA GLU A 35 -7.27 8.81 -20.20
C GLU A 35 -6.53 8.36 -18.92
N MET A 36 -6.54 9.19 -17.88
CA MET A 36 -5.94 8.82 -16.59
C MET A 36 -6.68 7.64 -15.95
N LYS A 37 -8.02 7.61 -16.01
CA LYS A 37 -8.80 6.47 -15.50
C LYS A 37 -8.57 5.21 -16.33
N GLU A 38 -8.54 5.34 -17.65
CA GLU A 38 -8.34 4.23 -18.58
C GLU A 38 -6.94 3.60 -18.40
N ALA A 39 -5.89 4.42 -18.33
CA ALA A 39 -4.52 3.97 -18.10
C ALA A 39 -4.33 3.21 -16.76
N HIS A 40 -5.28 3.36 -15.83
CA HIS A 40 -5.25 2.73 -14.50
C HIS A 40 -6.43 1.79 -14.23
N ALA A 41 -7.25 1.47 -15.23
CA ALA A 41 -8.48 0.69 -15.04
C ALA A 41 -8.19 -0.69 -14.43
N ASP A 42 -7.13 -1.35 -14.89
CA ASP A 42 -6.71 -2.67 -14.43
C ASP A 42 -5.55 -2.62 -13.41
N ARG A 43 -5.22 -1.42 -12.92
CA ARG A 43 -4.10 -1.19 -11.98
C ARG A 43 -4.60 -0.89 -10.58
N MET A 44 -5.65 -1.59 -10.15
CA MET A 44 -6.11 -1.47 -8.77
C MET A 44 -5.08 -2.08 -7.82
N GLY A 45 -4.77 -1.36 -6.75
CA GLY A 45 -3.86 -1.83 -5.72
C GLY A 45 -4.49 -3.02 -4.99
N ASN A 46 -3.74 -4.11 -4.93
CA ASN A 46 -4.07 -5.31 -4.16
C ASN A 46 -2.89 -5.65 -3.25
N PRO A 47 -3.13 -6.39 -2.15
CA PRO A 47 -2.03 -7.03 -1.43
C PRO A 47 -1.21 -7.89 -2.40
N ALA A 48 0.11 -7.80 -2.31
CA ALA A 48 1.03 -8.62 -3.08
C ALA A 48 2.35 -8.80 -2.32
N GLU A 49 3.16 -9.77 -2.74
CA GLU A 49 4.42 -9.98 -2.07
C GLU A 49 5.38 -8.85 -2.44
N ARG A 50 6.20 -8.43 -1.48
CA ARG A 50 7.24 -7.43 -1.74
C ARG A 50 8.19 -7.94 -2.82
N LEU A 51 8.40 -7.15 -3.86
CA LEU A 51 9.37 -7.46 -4.90
C LEU A 51 10.80 -7.22 -4.39
N VAL A 52 11.52 -8.30 -4.10
CA VAL A 52 12.94 -8.28 -3.73
C VAL A 52 13.80 -8.37 -4.99
N ILE A 53 14.72 -7.42 -5.18
CA ILE A 53 15.63 -7.35 -6.33
C ILE A 53 17.06 -7.45 -5.80
N PRO A 54 17.69 -8.64 -5.88
CA PRO A 54 19.05 -8.86 -5.39
C PRO A 54 20.04 -7.81 -5.90
N GLY A 55 20.78 -7.19 -4.97
CA GLY A 55 21.77 -6.16 -5.27
C GLY A 55 21.22 -4.79 -5.64
N LYS A 56 19.89 -4.57 -5.58
CA LYS A 56 19.26 -3.26 -5.86
C LYS A 56 18.18 -2.90 -4.83
N PRO A 57 18.51 -2.79 -3.53
CA PRO A 57 17.53 -2.52 -2.47
C PRO A 57 16.75 -1.21 -2.65
N LYS A 58 17.33 -0.22 -3.37
CA LYS A 58 16.63 1.04 -3.70
C LYS A 58 15.56 0.91 -4.81
N LYS A 59 15.50 -0.23 -5.49
CA LYS A 59 14.51 -0.54 -6.54
C LYS A 59 13.47 -1.55 -6.09
N GLU A 60 13.64 -2.10 -4.89
CA GLU A 60 12.63 -2.92 -4.23
C GLU A 60 11.46 -2.04 -3.81
N ASP A 61 10.28 -2.64 -3.68
CA ASP A 61 9.17 -1.94 -3.04
C ASP A 61 9.53 -1.64 -1.59
N TYR A 62 9.14 -0.45 -1.12
CA TYR A 62 9.41 -0.07 0.27
C TYR A 62 8.75 -1.11 1.20
N PHE A 63 9.42 -1.39 2.32
CA PHE A 63 8.92 -2.30 3.35
C PHE A 63 7.46 -2.04 3.75
N TYR A 64 7.03 -0.78 3.75
CA TYR A 64 5.66 -0.36 4.11
C TYR A 64 4.68 -0.30 2.94
N THR A 65 5.10 -0.60 1.71
CA THR A 65 4.28 -0.42 0.50
C THR A 65 3.37 -1.62 0.23
N ASN A 66 3.52 -2.74 0.94
CA ASN A 66 2.64 -3.88 0.76
C ASN A 66 2.39 -4.67 2.06
N PRO A 67 1.19 -4.59 2.67
CA PRO A 67 0.89 -5.24 3.93
C PRO A 67 0.49 -6.71 3.76
N GLU A 68 0.84 -7.40 2.66
CA GLU A 68 0.57 -8.85 2.57
C GLU A 68 1.25 -9.61 3.72
N GLU A 69 2.48 -9.21 4.09
CA GLU A 69 3.18 -9.73 5.30
C GLU A 69 2.43 -9.40 6.61
N CYS A 70 1.47 -8.47 6.60
CA CYS A 70 0.64 -8.09 7.75
C CYS A 70 -0.77 -8.71 7.69
N LEU A 71 -1.12 -9.44 6.62
CA LEU A 71 -2.38 -10.18 6.56
C LEU A 71 -2.22 -11.45 7.39
N ALA A 72 -3.06 -11.61 8.42
CA ALA A 72 -3.03 -12.80 9.25
C ALA A 72 -3.25 -14.06 8.40
N SER A 73 -2.40 -15.07 8.59
CA SER A 73 -2.65 -16.43 8.07
C SER A 73 -3.97 -16.91 8.67
N PHE A 74 -4.90 -17.42 7.86
CA PHE A 74 -6.09 -18.09 8.39
C PHE A 74 -5.75 -19.34 9.23
N ASP A 75 -4.51 -19.81 9.13
CA ASP A 75 -3.97 -20.96 9.85
C ASP A 75 -3.16 -20.61 11.11
N ASP A 76 -3.07 -19.33 11.53
CA ASP A 76 -2.36 -18.95 12.76
C ASP A 76 -3.24 -19.17 14.01
N PRO A 77 -2.91 -20.12 14.91
CA PRO A 77 -3.69 -20.37 16.12
C PRO A 77 -3.39 -19.36 17.26
N GLN A 78 -2.85 -18.17 16.96
CA GLN A 78 -2.27 -17.26 17.96
C GLN A 78 -2.83 -15.83 17.89
N LEU A 79 -4.11 -15.69 17.53
CA LEU A 79 -4.91 -14.49 17.81
C LEU A 79 -5.98 -14.81 18.87
N SER A 80 -5.55 -15.41 19.97
CA SER A 80 -6.36 -15.49 21.18
C SER A 80 -5.51 -15.09 22.39
N ASN A 81 -5.85 -13.93 22.93
CA ASN A 81 -5.55 -13.45 24.28
C ASN A 81 -4.09 -13.04 24.54
N ASP A 82 -3.86 -11.74 24.77
CA ASP A 82 -3.43 -11.24 26.09
C ASP A 82 -3.28 -9.72 26.06
N ASP A 83 -4.06 -9.04 26.88
CA ASP A 83 -3.69 -7.77 27.54
C ASP A 83 -4.65 -7.60 28.74
N HIS A 84 -4.51 -8.49 29.74
CA HIS A 84 -4.78 -8.09 31.11
C HIS A 84 -3.55 -7.31 31.60
N GLN A 85 -3.60 -5.99 31.45
CA GLN A 85 -2.73 -5.10 32.21
C GLN A 85 -3.14 -5.17 33.69
N GLN A 86 -2.45 -5.98 34.49
CA GLN A 86 -2.43 -5.82 35.95
C GLN A 86 -1.27 -4.89 36.28
N ASP A 87 -1.62 -3.65 36.60
CA ASP A 87 -0.68 -2.68 37.15
C ASP A 87 -0.36 -3.01 38.62
N ALA A 88 0.94 -3.13 38.87
CA ALA A 88 1.72 -2.76 40.06
C ALA A 88 1.13 -3.00 41.46
N ASP A 89 1.87 -3.75 42.28
CA ASP A 89 2.28 -3.25 43.59
C ASP A 89 3.65 -3.83 44.00
N ALA A 90 4.47 -2.93 44.53
CA ALA A 90 5.90 -3.09 44.78
C ALA A 90 6.20 -3.97 45.99
N GLU A 91 7.20 -4.83 45.81
CA GLU A 91 7.84 -5.64 46.83
C GLU A 91 8.71 -4.76 47.74
N ALA A 92 8.45 -4.77 49.05
CA ALA A 92 9.35 -4.28 50.07
C ALA A 92 9.29 -5.24 51.27
N GLU A 93 10.21 -6.21 51.29
CA GLU A 93 10.58 -7.00 52.47
C GLU A 93 11.38 -6.12 53.46
N PRO A 94 11.40 -6.51 54.75
CA PRO A 94 12.40 -7.48 55.21
C PRO A 94 11.86 -8.70 55.96
#